data_AF-A0A0G0VJ63-F1
#
_entry.id   AF-A0A0G0VJ63-F1
#
_cell.length_a   1.000
_cell.length_b   1.000
_cell.length_c   1.000
_cell.angle_alpha   90.00
_cell.angle_beta   90.00
_cell.angle_gamma   90.00
#
_symmetry.space_group_name_H-M   'P 1'
#
loop_
_entity.id
_entity.type
_entity.pdbx_description
1 polymer ?
#
loop_
_entity_poly.entity_id
_entity_poly.type
_entity_poly.pdbx_seq_one_letter_code
_entity_poly.pdbx_strand_id
1 'polypeptide(L)'
;TGATFNASEKSTITGSMSVGTTEVCVYVVLDVGAGASATQTIEIQIANPSTEMTVSSGTVTPGTAVAISGTTTLQSASATFTQNVYRWYVDNDTENVTDPWSAVSVIDLAENTGITIIPIANDPPDTAQELRLRTNITVNTATITGGSKYFKLQFRAGTDSDCSAGSWTDVAPSATWEYASSSVADDTTLTVAKLTGTDMLETYSKVKPANTPTGTSATGQDIEFDFHIVGTSSVSSTRYLFRLVETTADGTGTTSLAGWNNCPALTTEPGTGDLLRHGSTFSSGIKQGFYWTN
;
A
#
# COMPACT_ATOMS: atom_id res chain seq x y z
N THR A 1 -33.81 7.63 -26.06
CA THR A 1 -33.08 6.57 -26.78
C THR A 1 -31.67 6.55 -26.24
N GLY A 2 -31.22 5.43 -25.66
CA GLY A 2 -29.82 5.27 -25.25
C GLY A 2 -28.99 4.86 -26.46
N ALA A 3 -27.78 5.41 -26.58
CA ALA A 3 -26.83 5.03 -27.62
C ALA A 3 -25.50 4.68 -26.96
N THR A 4 -24.88 3.58 -27.41
CA THR A 4 -23.61 3.08 -26.89
C THR A 4 -22.51 3.45 -27.89
N PHE A 5 -21.33 3.82 -27.39
CA PHE A 5 -20.14 4.05 -28.21
C PHE A 5 -18.91 3.51 -27.46
N ASN A 6 -17.93 2.98 -28.18
CA ASN A 6 -16.61 2.64 -27.64
C ASN A 6 -15.52 3.50 -28.31
N ALA A 7 -14.33 3.49 -27.71
CA ALA A 7 -13.14 4.27 -28.07
C ALA A 7 -13.10 4.78 -29.54
N SER A 8 -13.35 6.10 -29.70
CA SER A 8 -13.31 6.88 -30.96
C SER A 8 -14.55 6.84 -31.87
N GLU A 9 -15.64 6.21 -31.44
CA GLU A 9 -16.90 6.21 -32.20
C GLU A 9 -17.75 7.45 -31.93
N LYS A 10 -18.36 8.01 -32.99
CA LYS A 10 -19.40 9.04 -32.86
C LYS A 10 -20.76 8.36 -32.74
N SER A 11 -21.48 8.65 -31.66
CA SER A 11 -22.86 8.21 -31.49
C SER A 11 -23.82 9.34 -31.85
N THR A 12 -24.82 9.07 -32.70
CA THR A 12 -25.85 10.04 -33.06
C THR A 12 -27.16 9.65 -32.40
N ILE A 13 -27.73 10.55 -31.61
CA ILE A 13 -29.05 10.37 -31.01
C ILE A 13 -30.03 11.30 -31.73
N THR A 14 -31.08 10.74 -32.31
CA THR A 14 -32.17 11.49 -32.94
C THR A 14 -33.42 11.47 -32.08
N GLY A 15 -34.15 12.58 -32.03
CA GLY A 15 -35.44 12.69 -31.36
C GLY A 15 -36.18 13.95 -31.78
N SER A 16 -37.47 14.01 -31.44
CA SER A 16 -38.30 15.19 -31.66
C SER A 16 -38.95 15.61 -30.34
N MET A 17 -39.03 16.92 -30.09
CA MET A 17 -39.75 17.47 -28.96
C MET A 17 -40.49 18.74 -29.39
N SER A 18 -41.58 19.07 -28.70
CA SER A 18 -42.25 20.37 -28.88
C SER A 18 -41.38 21.47 -28.27
N VAL A 19 -41.20 22.56 -29.02
CA VAL A 19 -40.37 23.70 -28.62
C VAL A 19 -41.21 24.97 -28.60
N GLY A 20 -40.97 25.83 -27.61
CA GLY A 20 -41.61 27.15 -27.51
C GLY A 20 -40.95 28.19 -28.43
N THR A 21 -41.26 29.47 -28.22
CA THR A 21 -40.77 30.57 -29.07
C THR A 21 -39.43 31.18 -28.60
N THR A 22 -38.87 30.73 -27.48
CA THR A 22 -37.71 31.37 -26.85
C THR A 22 -36.50 30.45 -26.79
N GLU A 23 -36.51 29.40 -25.95
CA GLU A 23 -35.33 28.53 -25.75
C GLU A 23 -35.73 27.10 -25.37
N VAL A 24 -34.83 26.15 -25.63
CA VAL A 24 -34.95 24.73 -25.27
C VAL A 24 -33.64 24.27 -24.66
N CYS A 25 -33.70 23.75 -23.43
CA CYS A 25 -32.55 23.14 -22.77
C CYS A 25 -32.59 21.62 -22.98
N VAL A 26 -31.52 21.05 -23.50
CA VAL A 26 -31.34 19.60 -23.64
C VAL A 26 -30.29 19.13 -22.64
N TYR A 27 -30.61 18.07 -21.90
CA TYR A 27 -29.67 17.41 -20.99
C TYR A 27 -29.32 16.04 -21.55
N VAL A 28 -28.03 15.78 -21.75
CA VAL A 28 -27.54 14.47 -22.16
C VAL A 28 -27.23 13.67 -20.90
N VAL A 29 -27.85 12.50 -20.78
CA VAL A 29 -27.48 11.49 -19.77
C VAL A 29 -26.69 10.42 -20.51
N LEU A 30 -25.47 10.15 -20.02
CA LEU A 30 -24.57 9.15 -20.58
C LEU A 30 -24.12 8.20 -19.48
N ASP A 31 -24.00 6.92 -19.83
CA ASP A 31 -23.40 5.90 -18.98
C ASP A 31 -22.04 5.50 -19.56
N VAL A 32 -21.01 5.50 -18.71
CA VAL A 32 -19.65 5.08 -19.10
C VAL A 32 -19.51 3.60 -18.80
N GLY A 33 -19.45 2.78 -19.85
CA GLY A 33 -19.28 1.33 -19.73
C GLY A 33 -17.84 0.90 -19.45
N ALA A 34 -17.66 -0.39 -19.12
CA ALA A 34 -16.36 -0.98 -18.76
C ALA A 34 -15.28 -0.94 -19.85
N GLY A 35 -15.62 -0.58 -21.09
CA GLY A 35 -14.66 -0.41 -22.19
C GLY A 35 -13.92 0.93 -22.19
N ALA A 36 -14.31 1.86 -21.31
CA ALA A 36 -13.64 3.14 -21.18
C ALA A 36 -12.41 3.04 -20.26
N SER A 37 -11.34 3.74 -20.64
CA SER A 37 -10.08 3.80 -19.88
C SER A 37 -9.89 5.16 -19.23
N ALA A 38 -9.11 5.21 -18.16
CA ALA A 38 -8.63 6.48 -17.60
C ALA A 38 -8.01 7.36 -18.69
N THR A 39 -8.13 8.68 -18.52
CA THR A 39 -7.60 9.72 -19.42
C THR A 39 -8.30 9.87 -20.77
N GLN A 40 -9.20 8.95 -21.15
CA GLN A 40 -10.07 9.17 -22.30
C GLN A 40 -10.98 10.38 -22.07
N THR A 41 -11.40 11.03 -23.15
CA THR A 41 -12.20 12.25 -23.08
C THR A 41 -13.62 12.02 -23.57
N ILE A 42 -14.55 12.76 -22.97
CA ILE A 42 -15.91 12.93 -23.46
C ILE A 42 -16.04 14.38 -23.93
N GLU A 43 -16.45 14.52 -25.19
CA GLU A 43 -16.76 15.80 -25.82
C GLU A 43 -18.18 15.71 -26.40
N ILE A 44 -18.99 16.74 -26.14
CA ILE A 44 -20.38 16.81 -26.59
C ILE A 44 -20.54 18.07 -27.44
N GLN A 45 -21.01 17.89 -28.67
CA GLN A 45 -21.26 18.99 -29.59
C GLN A 45 -22.45 18.69 -30.51
N ILE A 46 -23.08 19.76 -31.00
CA ILE A 46 -23.86 19.76 -32.23
C ILE A 46 -22.89 20.15 -33.34
N ALA A 47 -22.54 19.24 -34.24
CA ALA A 47 -21.48 19.46 -35.22
C ALA A 47 -21.94 20.37 -36.36
N ASN A 48 -23.20 20.25 -36.78
CA ASN A 48 -23.80 21.12 -37.78
C ASN A 48 -25.30 21.33 -37.50
N PRO A 49 -25.68 22.36 -36.73
CA PRO A 49 -27.08 22.63 -36.40
C PRO A 49 -27.98 22.78 -37.63
N SER A 50 -27.46 23.24 -38.77
CA SER A 50 -28.26 23.46 -39.98
C SER A 50 -28.73 22.16 -40.66
N THR A 51 -28.09 21.04 -40.35
CA THR A 51 -28.44 19.71 -40.91
C THR A 51 -28.82 18.69 -39.85
N GLU A 52 -28.36 18.86 -38.61
CA GLU A 52 -28.61 17.94 -37.50
C GLU A 52 -29.88 18.30 -36.70
N MET A 53 -30.37 19.53 -36.86
CA MET A 53 -31.59 20.01 -36.22
C MET A 53 -32.59 20.43 -37.29
N THR A 54 -33.83 19.96 -37.17
CA THR A 54 -34.94 20.36 -38.06
C THR A 54 -36.09 20.91 -37.23
N VAL A 55 -36.62 22.07 -37.64
CA VAL A 55 -37.81 22.69 -37.03
C VAL A 55 -38.97 22.69 -38.03
N SER A 56 -40.20 22.51 -37.55
CA SER A 56 -41.40 22.54 -38.40
C SER A 56 -41.69 23.92 -38.99
N SER A 57 -41.16 24.98 -38.37
CA SER A 57 -41.21 26.37 -38.84
C SER A 57 -40.07 27.18 -38.22
N GLY A 58 -39.49 28.13 -38.97
CA GLY A 58 -38.39 28.99 -38.52
C GLY A 58 -37.02 28.59 -39.09
N THR A 59 -35.95 29.15 -38.54
CA THR A 59 -34.55 28.86 -38.92
C THR A 59 -33.74 28.43 -37.70
N VAL A 60 -32.86 27.45 -37.87
CA VAL A 60 -31.89 27.06 -36.83
C VAL A 60 -30.61 27.88 -37.03
N THR A 61 -30.23 28.65 -36.02
CA THR A 61 -28.96 29.38 -35.95
C THR A 61 -28.29 29.12 -34.60
N PRO A 62 -26.95 29.13 -34.50
CA PRO A 62 -25.96 29.37 -35.56
C PRO A 62 -25.79 28.19 -36.52
N GLY A 63 -25.35 28.46 -37.75
CA GLY A 63 -25.06 27.42 -38.76
C GLY A 63 -23.71 26.72 -38.60
N THR A 64 -23.06 26.89 -37.44
CA THR A 64 -21.73 26.36 -37.12
C THR A 64 -21.82 25.45 -35.91
N ALA A 65 -20.80 24.60 -35.72
CA ALA A 65 -20.73 23.71 -34.57
C ALA A 65 -20.93 24.46 -33.25
N VAL A 66 -21.77 23.91 -32.38
CA VAL A 66 -21.98 24.39 -31.01
C VAL A 66 -21.52 23.28 -30.08
N ALA A 67 -20.33 23.47 -29.49
CA ALA A 67 -19.80 22.55 -28.49
C ALA A 67 -20.21 22.99 -27.09
N ILE A 68 -20.40 22.02 -26.18
CA ILE A 68 -20.36 22.32 -24.75
C ILE A 68 -18.91 22.68 -24.44
N SER A 69 -18.69 23.83 -23.81
CA SER A 69 -17.34 24.28 -23.49
C SER A 69 -16.68 23.35 -22.47
N GLY A 70 -15.43 22.99 -22.72
CA GLY A 70 -14.62 22.13 -21.86
C GLY A 70 -14.58 20.66 -22.31
N THR A 71 -13.58 19.95 -21.82
CA THR A 71 -13.37 18.52 -22.07
C THR A 71 -13.57 17.78 -20.74
N THR A 72 -14.41 16.75 -20.72
CA THR A 72 -14.50 15.86 -19.55
C THR A 72 -13.48 14.74 -19.72
N THR A 73 -12.57 14.57 -18.76
CA THR A 73 -11.63 13.46 -18.72
C THR A 73 -12.18 12.35 -17.82
N LEU A 74 -12.16 11.12 -18.32
CA LEU A 74 -12.55 9.95 -17.56
C LEU A 74 -11.47 9.61 -16.55
N GLN A 75 -11.89 9.40 -15.30
CA GLN A 75 -11.04 8.89 -14.24
C GLN A 75 -11.48 7.47 -13.92
N SER A 76 -10.53 6.54 -13.92
CA SER A 76 -10.76 5.24 -13.26
C SER A 76 -10.74 5.47 -11.75
N ALA A 77 -11.61 4.75 -11.02
CA ALA A 77 -11.53 4.74 -9.57
C ALA A 77 -10.13 4.26 -9.16
N SER A 78 -9.38 5.11 -8.46
CA SER A 78 -8.11 4.70 -7.87
C SER A 78 -8.40 3.75 -6.72
N ALA A 79 -7.75 2.58 -6.74
CA ALA A 79 -7.73 1.70 -5.60
C ALA A 79 -7.10 2.42 -4.41
N THR A 80 -7.76 2.33 -3.25
CA THR A 80 -7.16 2.68 -1.96
C THR A 80 -6.91 1.41 -1.17
N PHE A 81 -6.02 1.48 -0.20
CA PHE A 81 -5.59 0.30 0.57
C PHE A 81 -5.61 0.58 2.06
N THR A 82 -5.75 -0.49 2.84
CA THR A 82 -5.64 -0.47 4.30
C THR A 82 -4.64 -1.52 4.73
N GLN A 83 -3.60 -1.16 5.46
CA GLN A 83 -2.73 -2.17 6.07
C GLN A 83 -3.47 -2.86 7.21
N ASN A 84 -3.56 -4.20 7.16
CA ASN A 84 -4.44 -4.95 8.03
C ASN A 84 -3.67 -5.74 9.09
N VAL A 85 -2.98 -6.82 8.70
CA VAL A 85 -2.32 -7.76 9.62
C VAL A 85 -0.81 -7.73 9.41
N TYR A 86 -0.05 -7.93 10.48
CA TYR A 86 1.39 -8.20 10.40
C TYR A 86 1.84 -9.27 11.39
N ARG A 87 3.02 -9.86 11.12
CA ARG A 87 3.75 -10.69 12.07
C ARG A 87 5.27 -10.62 11.80
N TRP A 88 6.04 -10.69 12.88
CA TRP A 88 7.49 -10.78 12.87
C TRP A 88 7.94 -12.24 12.83
N TYR A 89 8.98 -12.53 12.06
CA TYR A 89 9.59 -13.85 11.94
C TYR A 89 11.10 -13.75 12.08
N VAL A 90 11.70 -14.82 12.62
CA VAL A 90 13.15 -15.04 12.57
C VAL A 90 13.52 -15.32 11.12
N ASP A 91 14.59 -14.70 10.62
CA ASP A 91 15.11 -15.07 9.31
C ASP A 91 15.73 -16.47 9.33
N ASN A 92 15.43 -17.24 8.30
CA ASN A 92 15.94 -18.60 8.11
C ASN A 92 16.63 -18.79 6.75
N ASP A 93 16.96 -17.68 6.07
CA ASP A 93 17.47 -17.61 4.70
C ASP A 93 16.65 -18.46 3.69
N THR A 94 15.34 -18.57 3.93
CA THR A 94 14.38 -19.18 2.99
C THR A 94 13.20 -18.26 2.74
N GLU A 95 12.53 -18.43 1.59
CA GLU A 95 11.29 -17.68 1.30
C GLU A 95 10.23 -17.96 2.36
N ASN A 96 10.04 -19.23 2.70
CA ASN A 96 9.03 -19.68 3.63
C ASN A 96 9.52 -19.59 5.08
N VAL A 97 9.26 -18.45 5.72
CA VAL A 97 9.50 -18.26 7.15
C VAL A 97 8.67 -19.25 7.98
N THR A 98 9.29 -19.92 8.95
CA THR A 98 8.60 -20.95 9.76
C THR A 98 8.49 -20.61 11.23
N ASP A 99 9.31 -19.67 11.71
CA ASP A 99 9.48 -19.38 13.13
C ASP A 99 9.05 -17.94 13.43
N PRO A 100 7.83 -17.72 13.97
CA PRO A 100 7.46 -16.41 14.47
C PRO A 100 8.48 -15.92 15.49
N TRP A 101 8.71 -14.61 15.51
CA TRP A 101 9.74 -14.03 16.35
C TRP A 101 9.57 -14.39 17.83
N SER A 102 10.66 -14.85 18.46
CA SER A 102 10.75 -15.16 19.88
C SER A 102 12.21 -15.28 20.33
N ALA A 103 12.47 -15.03 21.62
CA ALA A 103 13.78 -15.33 22.25
C ALA A 103 13.94 -16.82 22.56
N VAL A 104 12.81 -17.52 22.60
CA VAL A 104 12.71 -18.91 23.05
C VAL A 104 11.77 -19.61 22.11
N SER A 105 12.26 -20.65 21.42
CA SER A 105 11.58 -21.51 20.44
C SER A 105 10.23 -22.16 20.84
N VAL A 106 9.65 -21.76 21.98
CA VAL A 106 8.35 -22.23 22.49
C VAL A 106 7.36 -21.09 22.79
N ILE A 107 7.73 -19.82 22.60
CA ILE A 107 6.85 -18.65 22.83
C ILE A 107 6.85 -17.76 21.60
N ASP A 108 5.98 -18.06 20.64
CA ASP A 108 5.85 -17.29 19.41
C ASP A 108 5.03 -16.01 19.61
N LEU A 109 5.52 -14.89 19.08
CA LEU A 109 4.71 -13.68 19.01
C LEU A 109 3.48 -13.88 18.13
N ALA A 110 2.33 -13.51 18.68
CA ALA A 110 1.07 -13.54 17.96
C ALA A 110 1.06 -12.50 16.81
N GLU A 111 0.11 -12.68 15.89
CA GLU A 111 -0.16 -11.65 14.87
C GLU A 111 -0.50 -10.32 15.53
N ASN A 112 -0.14 -9.23 14.86
CA ASN A 112 -0.37 -7.85 15.30
C ASN A 112 0.25 -7.49 16.65
N THR A 113 1.22 -8.28 17.12
CA THR A 113 1.95 -8.04 18.36
C THR A 113 3.32 -7.49 18.05
N GLY A 114 3.61 -6.30 18.59
CA GLY A 114 4.92 -5.68 18.42
C GLY A 114 5.96 -6.33 19.32
N ILE A 115 7.23 -6.30 18.90
CA ILE A 115 8.34 -6.73 19.75
C ILE A 115 8.57 -5.66 20.83
N THR A 116 8.62 -6.07 22.09
CA THR A 116 8.84 -5.17 23.24
C THR A 116 9.96 -5.71 24.11
N ILE A 117 10.57 -4.86 24.94
CA ILE A 117 11.66 -5.29 25.84
C ILE A 117 11.18 -6.31 26.89
N ILE A 118 9.91 -6.22 27.29
CA ILE A 118 9.30 -7.10 28.30
C ILE A 118 8.03 -7.72 27.72
N PRO A 119 7.81 -9.04 27.89
CA PRO A 119 8.69 -10.00 28.57
C PRO A 119 9.97 -10.29 27.78
N ILE A 120 11.02 -10.79 28.46
CA ILE A 120 12.31 -11.15 27.83
C ILE A 120 12.15 -12.14 26.67
N ALA A 121 11.09 -12.96 26.71
CA ALA A 121 10.74 -13.88 25.64
C ALA A 121 10.49 -13.20 24.28
N ASN A 122 10.31 -11.88 24.24
CA ASN A 122 10.09 -11.13 23.01
C ASN A 122 11.38 -10.84 22.24
N ASP A 123 12.57 -11.03 22.83
CA ASP A 123 13.89 -10.80 22.20
C ASP A 123 13.96 -9.50 21.37
N PRO A 124 13.96 -8.32 22.00
CA PRO A 124 14.09 -7.09 21.23
C PRO A 124 15.38 -7.13 20.38
N PRO A 125 15.32 -6.87 19.06
CA PRO A 125 16.47 -7.05 18.19
C PRO A 125 17.58 -6.05 18.46
N ASP A 126 18.82 -6.47 18.27
CA ASP A 126 20.00 -5.60 18.28
C ASP A 126 20.28 -4.96 16.89
N THR A 127 21.40 -4.25 16.75
CA THR A 127 21.76 -3.53 15.51
C THR A 127 22.25 -4.41 14.36
N ALA A 128 22.37 -5.73 14.54
CA ALA A 128 22.84 -6.66 13.52
C ALA A 128 21.87 -7.80 13.25
N GLN A 129 20.81 -7.92 14.05
CA GLN A 129 19.81 -8.97 13.90
C GLN A 129 18.89 -8.67 12.71
N GLU A 130 18.83 -9.62 11.79
CA GLU A 130 17.92 -9.59 10.65
C GLU A 130 16.53 -10.08 11.06
N LEU A 131 15.49 -9.44 10.56
CA LEU A 131 14.09 -9.76 10.84
C LEU A 131 13.27 -9.85 9.56
N ARG A 132 12.25 -10.69 9.60
CA ARG A 132 11.26 -10.83 8.52
C ARG A 132 9.94 -10.23 8.96
N LEU A 133 9.48 -9.21 8.25
CA LEU A 133 8.16 -8.60 8.45
C LEU A 133 7.21 -9.09 7.37
N ARG A 134 6.28 -9.97 7.76
CA ARG A 134 5.11 -10.31 6.94
C ARG A 134 4.01 -9.31 7.24
N THR A 135 3.43 -8.73 6.20
CA THR A 135 2.32 -7.76 6.35
C THR A 135 1.41 -7.80 5.13
N ASN A 136 0.11 -7.60 5.34
CA ASN A 136 -0.87 -7.56 4.26
C ASN A 136 -1.60 -6.20 4.18
N ILE A 137 -2.13 -5.94 2.99
CA ILE A 137 -3.00 -4.79 2.73
C ILE A 137 -4.29 -5.25 2.06
N THR A 138 -5.40 -4.66 2.48
CA THR A 138 -6.72 -4.87 1.87
C THR A 138 -6.90 -3.94 0.67
N VAL A 139 -7.40 -4.45 -0.44
CA VAL A 139 -7.81 -3.64 -1.61
C VAL A 139 -9.23 -3.09 -1.39
N ASN A 140 -9.42 -1.77 -1.22
CA ASN A 140 -10.69 -1.24 -0.71
C ASN A 140 -11.71 -0.80 -1.78
N THR A 141 -11.28 -0.07 -2.80
CA THR A 141 -12.23 0.69 -3.65
C THR A 141 -12.27 0.25 -5.11
N ALA A 142 -11.20 -0.36 -5.62
CA ALA A 142 -11.12 -0.80 -7.01
C ALA A 142 -10.19 -2.00 -7.15
N THR A 143 -10.55 -2.92 -8.04
CA THR A 143 -9.70 -4.07 -8.42
C THR A 143 -8.39 -3.57 -9.02
N ILE A 144 -7.28 -4.16 -8.59
CA ILE A 144 -5.95 -3.89 -9.13
C ILE A 144 -5.53 -5.03 -10.06
N THR A 145 -4.77 -4.70 -11.10
CA THR A 145 -4.14 -5.70 -11.97
C THR A 145 -2.66 -5.84 -11.60
N GLY A 146 -2.07 -7.01 -11.79
CA GLY A 146 -0.65 -7.21 -11.55
C GLY A 146 0.19 -6.17 -12.32
N GLY A 147 1.24 -5.64 -11.72
CA GLY A 147 2.07 -4.59 -12.34
C GLY A 147 1.51 -3.16 -12.26
N SER A 148 0.26 -2.96 -11.82
CA SER A 148 -0.39 -1.63 -11.85
C SER A 148 -0.11 -0.75 -10.63
N LYS A 149 0.40 -1.35 -9.54
CA LYS A 149 0.65 -0.69 -8.26
C LYS A 149 2.01 -1.07 -7.70
N TYR A 150 2.57 -0.20 -6.87
CA TYR A 150 3.87 -0.40 -6.23
C TYR A 150 3.78 0.01 -4.78
N PHE A 151 4.38 -0.78 -3.89
CA PHE A 151 4.37 -0.56 -2.46
C PHE A 151 5.78 -0.57 -1.89
N LYS A 152 6.02 0.22 -0.85
CA LYS A 152 7.29 0.25 -0.15
C LYS A 152 7.10 0.32 1.35
N LEU A 153 8.12 -0.14 2.07
CA LEU A 153 8.16 -0.07 3.52
C LEU A 153 8.81 1.23 3.98
N GLN A 154 8.19 1.88 4.95
CA GLN A 154 8.74 3.04 5.65
C GLN A 154 8.80 2.75 7.14
N PHE A 155 9.67 3.47 7.84
CA PHE A 155 9.78 3.42 9.30
C PHE A 155 9.84 4.82 9.91
N ARG A 156 9.57 4.89 11.21
CA ARG A 156 9.91 6.05 12.05
C ARG A 156 10.14 5.61 13.49
N ALA A 157 10.90 6.39 14.26
CA ALA A 157 10.89 6.27 15.71
C ALA A 157 9.60 6.88 16.27
N GLY A 158 9.02 6.26 17.31
CA GLY A 158 7.80 6.75 17.93
C GLY A 158 7.35 5.90 19.12
N THR A 159 6.69 6.51 20.10
CA THR A 159 6.14 5.83 21.27
C THR A 159 4.66 5.47 21.12
N ASP A 160 4.01 5.98 20.08
CA ASP A 160 2.62 5.72 19.77
C ASP A 160 2.43 4.39 19.01
N SER A 161 1.20 4.13 18.57
CA SER A 161 0.82 2.96 17.76
C SER A 161 0.19 3.37 16.42
N ASP A 162 0.37 4.63 16.03
CA ASP A 162 -0.27 5.24 14.88
C ASP A 162 0.65 5.25 13.66
N CYS A 163 0.23 4.57 12.60
CA CYS A 163 0.95 4.56 11.33
C CYS A 163 0.51 5.70 10.38
N SER A 164 -0.51 6.50 10.74
CA SER A 164 -1.09 7.52 9.88
C SER A 164 -0.35 8.86 9.89
N ALA A 165 0.18 9.27 11.05
CA ALA A 165 0.84 10.55 11.23
C ALA A 165 2.37 10.42 11.42
N GLY A 166 3.07 11.56 11.37
CA GLY A 166 4.50 11.67 11.63
C GLY A 166 5.38 11.81 10.38
N SER A 167 6.68 11.98 10.61
CA SER A 167 7.70 12.00 9.56
C SER A 167 8.28 10.61 9.38
N TRP A 168 8.19 10.08 8.16
CA TRP A 168 8.57 8.71 7.82
C TRP A 168 9.80 8.69 6.94
N THR A 169 10.60 7.65 7.09
CA THR A 169 11.81 7.38 6.30
C THR A 169 11.64 6.06 5.58
N ASP A 170 12.05 5.99 4.32
CA ASP A 170 12.00 4.74 3.57
C ASP A 170 12.97 3.72 4.15
N VAL A 171 12.56 2.45 4.20
CA VAL A 171 13.52 1.34 4.34
C VAL A 171 14.30 1.26 3.03
N ALA A 172 15.59 1.56 3.11
CA ALA A 172 16.47 1.72 1.95
C ALA A 172 17.93 1.52 2.37
N PRO A 173 18.84 1.24 1.43
CA PRO A 173 20.26 1.12 1.74
C PRO A 173 20.82 2.33 2.51
N SER A 174 21.62 2.07 3.54
CA SER A 174 22.22 3.07 4.43
C SER A 174 21.25 3.87 5.30
N ALA A 175 19.96 3.50 5.37
CA ALA A 175 19.03 4.06 6.35
C ALA A 175 19.18 3.37 7.72
N THR A 176 18.56 3.93 8.77
CA THR A 176 18.55 3.32 10.12
C THR A 176 17.99 1.89 10.12
N TRP A 177 16.94 1.70 9.32
CA TRP A 177 16.42 0.39 8.95
C TRP A 177 16.60 0.25 7.45
N GLU A 178 17.30 -0.80 7.05
CA GLU A 178 17.54 -1.12 5.65
C GLU A 178 17.12 -2.55 5.36
N TYR A 179 17.10 -2.90 4.07
CA TYR A 179 16.85 -4.28 3.71
C TYR A 179 18.08 -5.16 4.00
N ALA A 180 17.83 -6.35 4.53
CA ALA A 180 18.85 -7.31 4.93
C ALA A 180 19.37 -8.15 3.74
N SER A 181 20.48 -8.84 3.96
CA SER A 181 21.07 -9.70 2.92
C SER A 181 20.44 -11.10 2.97
N SER A 182 20.31 -11.77 1.82
CA SER A 182 19.78 -13.15 1.79
C SER A 182 20.14 -13.85 0.48
N SER A 183 20.13 -15.18 0.47
CA SER A 183 20.17 -16.01 -0.74
C SER A 183 18.85 -15.99 -1.53
N VAL A 184 17.72 -15.69 -0.89
CA VAL A 184 16.42 -15.52 -1.55
C VAL A 184 16.46 -14.29 -2.46
N ALA A 185 16.02 -14.40 -3.71
CA ALA A 185 16.01 -13.28 -4.64
C ALA A 185 14.82 -12.34 -4.40
N ASP A 186 14.99 -11.04 -4.66
CA ASP A 186 13.85 -10.11 -4.74
C ASP A 186 12.80 -10.63 -5.74
N ASP A 187 11.54 -10.29 -5.51
CA ASP A 187 10.40 -10.71 -6.32
C ASP A 187 10.13 -12.22 -6.33
N THR A 188 10.80 -13.00 -5.47
CA THR A 188 10.41 -14.41 -5.25
C THR A 188 8.98 -14.45 -4.73
N THR A 189 8.09 -15.14 -5.46
CA THR A 189 6.68 -15.28 -5.09
C THR A 189 6.55 -16.05 -3.79
N LEU A 190 5.71 -15.54 -2.88
CA LEU A 190 5.46 -16.21 -1.61
C LEU A 190 4.66 -17.49 -1.85
N THR A 191 5.04 -18.58 -1.17
CA THR A 191 4.43 -19.91 -1.43
C THR A 191 3.41 -20.33 -0.38
N VAL A 192 3.44 -19.69 0.79
CA VAL A 192 2.58 -20.02 1.93
C VAL A 192 2.06 -18.74 2.57
N ALA A 193 0.75 -18.67 2.79
CA ALA A 193 0.12 -17.61 3.57
C ALA A 193 0.55 -17.70 5.03
N LYS A 194 1.04 -16.58 5.57
CA LYS A 194 1.55 -16.48 6.94
C LYS A 194 0.69 -15.63 7.84
N LEU A 195 -0.25 -14.88 7.26
CA LEU A 195 -1.15 -14.01 7.98
C LEU A 195 -2.59 -14.48 7.82
N THR A 196 -3.37 -14.30 8.88
CA THR A 196 -4.82 -14.51 8.82
C THR A 196 -5.44 -13.59 7.78
N GLY A 197 -6.32 -14.14 6.94
CA GLY A 197 -7.08 -13.39 5.94
C GLY A 197 -6.40 -13.25 4.59
N THR A 198 -5.13 -13.65 4.43
CA THR A 198 -4.43 -13.57 3.14
C THR A 198 -5.19 -14.30 2.02
N ASP A 199 -5.61 -13.54 1.01
CA ASP A 199 -6.24 -14.03 -0.20
C ASP A 199 -5.23 -14.19 -1.35
N MET A 200 -4.20 -13.35 -1.36
CA MET A 200 -3.19 -13.32 -2.42
C MET A 200 -1.78 -13.22 -1.86
N LEU A 201 -0.90 -14.05 -2.40
CA LEU A 201 0.52 -14.07 -2.08
C LEU A 201 1.28 -13.23 -3.09
N GLU A 202 2.04 -12.25 -2.61
CA GLU A 202 2.87 -11.41 -3.46
C GLU A 202 4.33 -11.84 -3.38
N THR A 203 5.22 -10.95 -2.98
CA THR A 203 6.65 -11.17 -3.11
C THR A 203 7.46 -10.89 -1.86
N TYR A 204 8.59 -11.58 -1.81
CA TYR A 204 9.70 -11.30 -0.92
C TYR A 204 10.53 -10.09 -1.42
N SER A 205 10.98 -9.25 -0.48
CA SER A 205 11.85 -8.09 -0.72
C SER A 205 13.05 -8.06 0.22
N LYS A 206 14.24 -7.87 -0.36
CA LYS A 206 15.52 -7.71 0.35
C LYS A 206 16.41 -6.58 -0.19
N VAL A 207 16.05 -5.95 -1.29
CA VAL A 207 16.72 -4.73 -1.80
C VAL A 207 15.73 -3.80 -2.48
N LYS A 208 14.60 -4.33 -3.00
CA LYS A 208 13.71 -3.59 -3.88
C LYS A 208 12.80 -2.62 -3.10
N PRO A 209 12.90 -1.30 -3.34
CA PRO A 209 12.07 -0.31 -2.66
C PRO A 209 10.65 -0.16 -3.26
N ALA A 210 10.23 -1.04 -4.18
CA ALA A 210 8.95 -0.94 -4.87
C ALA A 210 8.40 -2.33 -5.22
N ASN A 211 7.77 -2.99 -4.25
CA ASN A 211 7.12 -4.28 -4.41
C ASN A 211 5.84 -4.14 -5.25
N THR A 212 5.65 -5.06 -6.18
CA THR A 212 4.58 -4.97 -7.18
C THR A 212 3.68 -6.19 -7.07
N PRO A 213 2.36 -6.02 -6.98
CA PRO A 213 1.42 -7.13 -7.08
C PRO A 213 1.63 -7.90 -8.37
N THR A 214 1.68 -9.22 -8.28
CA THR A 214 2.02 -10.14 -9.36
C THR A 214 0.80 -10.54 -10.18
N GLY A 215 -0.40 -10.48 -9.60
CA GLY A 215 -1.65 -10.80 -10.27
C GLY A 215 -2.78 -9.82 -9.97
N THR A 216 -3.99 -10.16 -10.43
CA THR A 216 -5.18 -9.33 -10.24
C THR A 216 -5.78 -9.60 -8.87
N SER A 217 -5.99 -8.54 -8.10
CA SER A 217 -6.61 -8.58 -6.77
C SER A 217 -7.90 -7.78 -6.78
N ALA A 218 -9.01 -8.44 -6.48
CA ALA A 218 -10.33 -7.85 -6.40
C ALA A 218 -10.49 -7.01 -5.12
N THR A 219 -11.48 -6.13 -5.15
CA THR A 219 -11.89 -5.38 -3.95
C THR A 219 -12.27 -6.36 -2.82
N GLY A 220 -11.75 -6.10 -1.63
CA GLY A 220 -11.93 -6.91 -0.42
C GLY A 220 -10.85 -7.96 -0.19
N GLN A 221 -9.95 -8.18 -1.14
CA GLN A 221 -8.87 -9.15 -0.96
C GLN A 221 -7.70 -8.56 -0.15
N ASP A 222 -7.13 -9.39 0.72
CA ASP A 222 -5.88 -9.11 1.43
C ASP A 222 -4.68 -9.69 0.68
N ILE A 223 -3.74 -8.82 0.29
CA ILE A 223 -2.51 -9.21 -0.42
C ILE A 223 -1.31 -9.14 0.53
N GLU A 224 -0.49 -10.19 0.58
CA GLU A 224 0.59 -10.38 1.57
C GLU A 224 1.98 -10.17 0.96
N PHE A 225 2.82 -9.39 1.65
CA PHE A 225 4.23 -9.14 1.34
C PHE A 225 5.15 -9.63 2.45
N ASP A 226 6.41 -9.90 2.09
CA ASP A 226 7.48 -10.25 3.01
C ASP A 226 8.67 -9.31 2.84
N PHE A 227 9.03 -8.58 3.89
CA PHE A 227 10.14 -7.65 3.90
C PHE A 227 11.25 -8.17 4.82
N HIS A 228 12.44 -8.36 4.27
CA HIS A 228 13.63 -8.73 5.02
C HIS A 228 14.43 -7.49 5.40
N ILE A 229 14.53 -7.18 6.69
CA ILE A 229 15.07 -5.91 7.18
C ILE A 229 16.07 -6.11 8.33
N VAL A 230 16.93 -5.11 8.51
CA VAL A 230 17.93 -5.06 9.60
C VAL A 230 18.12 -3.62 10.08
N GLY A 231 18.32 -3.45 11.38
CA GLY A 231 18.49 -2.15 12.04
C GLY A 231 19.95 -1.73 12.17
N THR A 232 20.72 -1.63 11.07
CA THR A 232 22.20 -1.45 11.09
C THR A 232 22.73 -0.23 11.83
N SER A 233 21.90 0.80 11.97
CA SER A 233 22.19 1.98 12.81
C SER A 233 21.03 2.36 13.72
N SER A 234 20.20 1.38 14.07
CA SER A 234 19.10 1.54 15.02
C SER A 234 19.63 1.96 16.40
N VAL A 235 18.87 2.81 17.08
CA VAL A 235 19.25 3.33 18.40
C VAL A 235 18.70 2.38 19.46
N SER A 236 19.54 1.95 20.40
CA SER A 236 19.13 1.07 21.50
C SER A 236 17.94 1.63 22.29
N SER A 237 17.16 0.74 22.92
CA SER A 237 15.96 1.10 23.68
C SER A 237 14.93 1.97 22.92
N THR A 238 14.97 2.00 21.58
CA THR A 238 14.11 2.87 20.77
C THR A 238 13.01 2.06 20.12
N ARG A 239 11.77 2.57 20.23
CA ARG A 239 10.62 2.00 19.54
C ARG A 239 10.54 2.55 18.12
N TYR A 240 10.45 1.65 17.17
CA TYR A 240 10.23 1.91 15.75
C TYR A 240 8.86 1.39 15.32
N LEU A 241 8.24 2.14 14.42
CA LEU A 241 6.98 1.84 13.75
C LEU A 241 7.27 1.65 12.27
N PHE A 242 6.59 0.72 11.61
CA PHE A 242 6.73 0.45 10.18
C PHE A 242 5.38 0.50 9.49
N ARG A 243 5.37 0.97 8.24
CA ARG A 243 4.15 1.07 7.44
C ARG A 243 4.42 0.83 5.98
N LEU A 244 3.44 0.28 5.28
CA LEU A 244 3.39 0.30 3.83
C LEU A 244 2.81 1.63 3.35
N VAL A 245 3.31 2.07 2.20
CA VAL A 245 2.76 3.17 1.40
C VAL A 245 2.78 2.78 -0.07
N GLU A 246 1.89 3.38 -0.85
CA GLU A 246 2.01 3.33 -2.31
C GLU A 246 3.22 4.16 -2.77
N THR A 247 3.89 3.71 -3.82
CA THR A 247 5.03 4.38 -4.42
C THR A 247 4.94 4.34 -5.95
N THR A 248 5.87 5.02 -6.62
CA THR A 248 6.10 4.93 -8.05
C THR A 248 6.94 3.69 -8.37
N ALA A 249 6.98 3.27 -9.64
CA ALA A 249 7.74 2.08 -10.06
C ALA A 249 9.24 2.12 -9.72
N ASP A 250 9.80 3.31 -9.56
CA ASP A 250 11.19 3.56 -9.16
C ASP A 250 11.40 3.71 -7.64
N GLY A 251 10.33 3.59 -6.83
CA GLY A 251 10.37 3.71 -5.37
C GLY A 251 10.47 5.13 -4.83
N THR A 252 10.54 6.16 -5.68
CA THR A 252 10.82 7.55 -5.24
C THR A 252 9.57 8.27 -4.71
N GLY A 253 8.40 7.97 -5.27
CA GLY A 253 7.12 8.54 -4.87
C GLY A 253 6.64 8.01 -3.52
N THR A 254 5.76 8.76 -2.86
CA THR A 254 5.07 8.31 -1.64
C THR A 254 3.62 8.77 -1.69
N THR A 255 2.69 7.82 -1.58
CA THR A 255 1.26 8.07 -1.39
C THR A 255 0.79 7.27 -0.19
N SER A 256 0.25 7.97 0.80
CA SER A 256 -0.30 7.33 2.01
C SER A 256 -1.45 6.39 1.65
N LEU A 257 -1.52 5.26 2.36
CA LEU A 257 -2.69 4.38 2.31
C LEU A 257 -3.91 5.08 2.93
N ALA A 258 -5.11 4.54 2.69
CA ALA A 258 -6.33 5.06 3.30
C ALA A 258 -6.37 4.81 4.82
N GLY A 259 -5.67 3.79 5.31
CA GLY A 259 -5.57 3.51 6.74
C GLY A 259 -4.57 2.40 7.11
N TRP A 260 -4.37 2.25 8.42
CA TRP A 260 -3.56 1.21 9.04
C TRP A 260 -4.29 0.68 10.28
N ASN A 261 -4.89 -0.50 10.17
CA ASN A 261 -5.59 -1.14 11.31
C ASN A 261 -4.58 -1.57 12.37
N ASN A 262 -3.43 -2.10 11.93
CA ASN A 262 -2.32 -2.48 12.78
C ASN A 262 -1.02 -1.88 12.26
N CYS A 263 -0.24 -1.32 13.18
CA CYS A 263 1.04 -0.69 12.91
C CYS A 263 2.16 -1.60 13.43
N PRO A 264 2.92 -2.29 12.54
CA PRO A 264 4.08 -3.07 12.95
C PRO A 264 5.01 -2.22 13.78
N ALA A 265 5.38 -2.74 14.94
CA ALA A 265 6.23 -2.05 15.86
C ALA A 265 7.23 -3.00 16.50
N LEU A 266 8.41 -2.49 16.79
CA LEU A 266 9.41 -3.16 17.62
C LEU A 266 10.11 -2.13 18.50
N THR A 267 10.62 -2.58 19.63
CA THR A 267 11.60 -1.84 20.42
C THR A 267 12.92 -2.60 20.33
N THR A 268 14.00 -1.91 19.97
CA THR A 268 15.35 -2.49 19.91
C THR A 268 15.87 -2.83 21.30
N GLU A 269 16.85 -3.73 21.38
CA GLU A 269 17.49 -4.13 22.63
C GLU A 269 18.01 -2.91 23.42
N PRO A 270 17.91 -2.91 24.76
CA PRO A 270 18.61 -1.96 25.60
C PRO A 270 20.12 -2.00 25.39
N GLY A 271 20.74 -0.82 25.31
CA GLY A 271 22.19 -0.75 25.17
C GLY A 271 22.85 -1.23 26.46
N THR A 272 24.12 -1.64 26.39
CA THR A 272 24.90 -2.01 27.58
C THR A 272 24.96 -0.94 28.69
N GLY A 273 24.69 0.33 28.35
CA GLY A 273 24.56 1.44 29.30
C GLY A 273 23.20 1.53 29.99
N ASP A 274 22.15 0.96 29.39
CA ASP A 274 20.77 0.91 29.89
C ASP A 274 20.52 -0.33 30.76
N LEU A 275 21.40 -1.34 30.66
CA LEU A 275 21.38 -2.48 31.54
C LEU A 275 21.58 -2.01 32.98
N LEU A 276 20.59 -2.30 33.85
CA LEU A 276 20.72 -2.06 35.28
C LEU A 276 22.00 -2.74 35.76
N ARG A 277 22.99 -1.91 36.15
CA ARG A 277 24.13 -2.36 36.93
C ARG A 277 23.61 -2.80 38.29
N HIS A 278 23.09 -4.03 38.41
CA HIS A 278 23.19 -4.69 39.69
C HIS A 278 24.68 -4.83 39.94
N GLY A 279 25.14 -4.23 41.04
CA GLY A 279 26.56 -4.15 41.38
C GLY A 279 27.24 -5.51 41.22
N SER A 280 28.52 -5.49 40.85
CA SER A 280 29.36 -6.67 40.58
C SER A 280 28.94 -7.88 41.43
N THR A 281 28.24 -8.83 40.80
CA THR A 281 27.93 -10.11 41.42
C THR A 281 29.20 -10.94 41.38
N PHE A 282 29.84 -11.08 42.54
CA PHE A 282 30.98 -11.97 42.70
C PHE A 282 30.45 -13.34 43.12
N SER A 283 30.75 -14.36 42.33
CA SER A 283 30.68 -15.75 42.79
C SER A 283 32.10 -16.28 42.90
N SER A 284 32.50 -16.71 44.10
CA SER A 284 33.84 -17.21 44.38
C SER A 284 34.97 -16.22 44.06
N GLY A 285 34.72 -14.90 44.18
CA GLY A 285 35.71 -13.85 43.93
C GLY A 285 35.95 -13.52 42.45
N ILE A 286 35.24 -14.17 41.52
CA ILE A 286 35.30 -13.87 40.09
C ILE A 286 34.10 -12.98 39.72
N LYS A 287 34.36 -11.89 38.98
CA LYS A 287 33.32 -11.04 38.40
C LYS A 287 32.52 -11.86 37.39
N GLN A 288 31.31 -12.24 37.76
CA GLN A 288 30.35 -12.82 36.84
C GLN A 288 29.77 -11.65 36.02
N GLY A 289 29.58 -11.84 34.71
CA GLY A 289 29.20 -10.77 33.78
C GLY A 289 27.82 -10.15 34.02
N PHE A 290 27.29 -9.47 33.01
CA PHE A 290 25.94 -8.91 33.06
C PHE A 290 24.91 -10.05 32.96
N TYR A 291 23.91 -10.06 33.85
CA TYR A 291 22.79 -10.99 33.79
C TYR A 291 21.48 -10.21 33.75
N TRP A 292 20.52 -10.71 32.98
CA TRP A 292 19.12 -10.33 33.10
C TRP A 292 18.58 -10.88 34.43
N THR A 293 18.06 -10.02 35.31
CA THR A 293 17.36 -10.49 36.51
C THR A 293 15.89 -10.71 36.17
N ASN A 294 15.39 -11.92 36.47
CA ASN A 294 14.00 -12.35 36.35
C ASN A 294 12.98 -11.39 36.99
#